data_AF-G5KGZ0-F1
#
_entry.id   AF-G5KGZ0-F1
#
_cell.length_a   1.000
_cell.length_b   1.000
_cell.length_c   1.000
_cell.angle_alpha   90.00
_cell.angle_beta   90.00
_cell.angle_gamma   90.00
#
_symmetry.space_group_name_H-M   'P 1'
#
loop_
_entity.id
_entity.type
_entity.pdbx_description
1 polymer ?
#
loop_
_entity_poly.entity_id
_entity_poly.type
_entity_poly.pdbx_seq_one_letter_code
_entity_poly.pdbx_strand_id
1 'polypeptide(L)'
;MRALLKIEWIRIWRNWQMFILAILMPVLFFLFFSATIKTGSASGNKEFIRTYMVTMTSFSMSSFSLFSFPNMLKQDFENHYLAFIEHSSLPVWTYYMAKIFRVLVYFVISIIVVFSVGHFFRGIDLV
;
A
#
# COMPACT_ATOMS: atom_id res chain seq x y z
N MET A 1 -14.24 18.27 5.47
CA MET A 1 -13.47 17.01 5.57
C MET A 1 -14.22 15.78 5.05
N ARG A 2 -15.45 15.48 5.52
CA ARG A 2 -16.21 14.28 5.07
C ARG A 2 -16.40 14.18 3.54
N ALA A 3 -16.64 15.30 2.86
CA ALA A 3 -16.78 15.34 1.40
C ALA A 3 -15.47 15.00 0.66
N LEU A 4 -14.32 15.52 1.13
CA LEU A 4 -13.01 15.20 0.55
C LEU A 4 -12.67 13.71 0.67
N LEU A 5 -12.90 13.12 1.85
CA LEU A 5 -12.70 11.68 2.07
C LEU A 5 -13.60 10.83 1.17
N LYS A 6 -14.85 11.26 0.94
CA LYS A 6 -15.78 10.56 0.04
C LYS A 6 -15.31 10.59 -1.41
N ILE A 7 -14.76 11.71 -1.87
CA ILE A 7 -14.19 11.85 -3.21
C ILE A 7 -12.93 11.00 -3.34
N GLU A 8 -12.06 10.99 -2.33
CA GLU A 8 -10.87 10.14 -2.34
C GLU A 8 -11.22 8.65 -2.35
N TRP A 9 -12.26 8.24 -1.63
CA TRP A 9 -12.78 6.87 -1.68
C TRP A 9 -13.21 6.46 -3.09
N ILE A 10 -13.95 7.35 -3.78
CA ILE A 10 -14.35 7.13 -5.18
C ILE A 10 -13.10 7.09 -6.09
N ARG A 11 -12.11 7.94 -5.83
CA ARG A 11 -10.86 8.01 -6.60
C ARG A 11 -9.93 6.83 -6.33
N ILE A 12 -10.03 6.18 -5.17
CA ILE A 12 -9.39 4.88 -4.87
C ILE A 12 -9.99 3.81 -5.78
N TRP A 13 -11.32 3.70 -5.79
CA TRP A 13 -12.02 2.69 -6.58
C TRP A 13 -11.78 2.86 -8.09
N ARG A 14 -11.72 4.12 -8.56
CA ARG A 14 -11.50 4.43 -9.98
C ARG A 14 -10.05 4.19 -10.43
N ASN A 15 -9.08 4.20 -9.52
CA ASN A 15 -7.66 4.01 -9.82
C ASN A 15 -7.23 2.59 -9.45
N TRP A 16 -8.02 1.62 -9.92
CA TRP A 16 -7.87 0.20 -9.60
C TRP A 16 -6.49 -0.35 -9.99
N GLN A 17 -5.85 0.20 -11.02
CA GLN A 17 -4.50 -0.19 -11.44
C GLN A 17 -3.45 0.12 -10.37
N MET A 18 -3.46 1.35 -9.81
CA MET A 18 -2.56 1.70 -8.71
C MET A 18 -2.85 0.89 -7.46
N PHE A 19 -4.14 0.62 -7.19
CA PHE A 19 -4.55 -0.20 -6.06
C PHE A 19 -4.02 -1.63 -6.18
N ILE A 20 -4.17 -2.25 -7.35
CA ILE A 20 -3.60 -3.57 -7.61
C ILE A 20 -2.09 -3.53 -7.49
N LEU A 21 -1.42 -2.53 -8.06
CA LEU A 21 0.03 -2.44 -8.01
C LEU A 21 0.56 -2.29 -6.57
N ALA A 22 -0.18 -1.61 -5.69
CA ALA A 22 0.12 -1.49 -4.25
C ALA A 22 0.07 -2.82 -3.49
N ILE A 23 -0.76 -3.76 -3.94
CA ILE A 23 -0.94 -5.08 -3.33
C ILE A 23 -0.01 -6.10 -4.01
N LEU A 24 0.03 -6.06 -5.33
CA LEU A 24 0.75 -7.00 -6.18
C LEU A 24 2.25 -6.94 -5.90
N MET A 25 2.82 -5.74 -5.72
CA MET A 25 4.25 -5.59 -5.44
C MET A 25 4.67 -6.33 -4.16
N PRO A 26 4.13 -6.03 -2.96
CA PRO A 26 4.47 -6.78 -1.74
C PRO A 26 4.23 -8.29 -1.84
N VAL A 27 3.12 -8.71 -2.46
CA VAL A 27 2.77 -10.14 -2.61
C VAL A 27 3.76 -10.87 -3.53
N LEU A 28 4.10 -10.29 -4.68
CA LEU A 28 5.07 -10.88 -5.61
C LEU A 28 6.45 -10.99 -4.98
N PHE A 29 6.92 -9.92 -4.32
CA PHE A 29 8.20 -9.95 -3.60
C PHE A 29 8.21 -11.04 -2.53
N PHE A 30 7.14 -11.15 -1.75
CA PHE A 30 6.99 -12.19 -0.75
C PHE A 30 7.06 -13.59 -1.37
N LEU A 31 6.25 -13.88 -2.40
CA LEU A 31 6.20 -15.21 -3.04
C LEU A 31 7.51 -15.58 -3.74
N PHE A 32 8.15 -14.63 -4.42
CA PHE A 32 9.40 -14.87 -5.15
C PHE A 32 10.55 -15.24 -4.21
N PHE A 33 10.75 -14.47 -3.15
CA PHE A 33 11.78 -14.77 -2.16
C PHE A 33 11.41 -15.96 -1.28
N SER A 34 10.11 -16.13 -1.01
CA SER A 34 9.59 -17.34 -0.42
C SER A 34 10.05 -18.59 -1.18
N ALA A 35 9.84 -18.64 -2.49
CA ALA A 35 10.26 -19.77 -3.30
C ALA A 35 11.79 -19.98 -3.33
N THR A 36 12.58 -18.91 -3.20
CA THR A 36 14.03 -18.95 -3.33
C THR A 36 14.75 -19.44 -2.06
N ILE A 37 14.19 -19.18 -0.87
CA ILE A 37 14.76 -19.65 0.40
C ILE A 37 14.52 -21.16 0.53
N LYS A 38 15.50 -21.96 0.09
CA LYS A 38 15.49 -23.43 0.23
C LYS A 38 15.53 -23.84 1.70
N THR A 39 14.59 -24.70 2.06
CA THR A 39 14.32 -25.25 3.39
C THR A 39 15.48 -26.12 3.92
N GLY A 40 16.47 -25.50 4.56
CA GLY A 40 17.59 -26.22 5.21
C GLY A 40 17.30 -26.75 6.62
N SER A 41 16.44 -26.10 7.41
CA SER A 41 16.02 -26.58 8.74
C SER A 41 14.64 -26.01 9.13
N ALA A 42 13.67 -26.89 9.41
CA ALA A 42 12.26 -26.53 9.51
C ALA A 42 11.90 -25.53 10.66
N SER A 43 12.75 -25.40 11.68
CA SER A 43 12.51 -24.59 12.88
C SER A 43 13.06 -23.15 12.78
N GLY A 44 14.29 -22.95 12.30
CA GLY A 44 14.88 -21.62 12.13
C GLY A 44 14.28 -20.83 10.95
N ASN A 45 13.70 -21.53 9.99
CA ASN A 45 13.16 -20.92 8.77
C ASN A 45 11.87 -20.14 8.99
N LYS A 46 11.00 -20.53 9.94
CA LYS A 46 9.70 -19.86 10.13
C LYS A 46 9.85 -18.45 10.67
N GLU A 47 10.68 -18.25 11.69
CA GLU A 47 10.94 -16.93 12.26
C GLU A 47 11.68 -16.02 11.26
N PHE A 48 12.64 -16.58 10.52
CA PHE A 48 13.32 -15.86 9.45
C PHE A 48 12.34 -15.42 8.35
N ILE A 49 11.45 -16.31 7.88
CA ILE A 49 10.43 -15.98 6.87
C ILE A 49 9.45 -14.91 7.40
N ARG A 50 9.09 -14.94 8.68
CA ARG A 50 8.20 -13.93 9.30
C ARG A 50 8.86 -12.56 9.35
N THR A 51 10.07 -12.47 9.89
CA THR A 51 10.83 -11.20 9.92
C THR A 51 11.04 -10.66 8.52
N TYR A 52 11.39 -11.55 7.58
CA TYR A 52 11.60 -11.21 6.18
C TYR A 52 10.31 -10.71 5.51
N MET A 53 9.15 -11.32 5.77
CA MET A 53 7.84 -10.88 5.29
C MET A 53 7.56 -9.45 5.74
N VAL A 54 7.78 -9.13 7.01
CA VAL A 54 7.56 -7.78 7.56
C VAL A 54 8.51 -6.77 6.92
N THR A 55 9.81 -7.08 6.81
CA THR A 55 10.81 -6.19 6.21
C THR A 55 10.53 -5.92 4.74
N MET A 56 10.21 -6.95 3.95
CA MET A 56 9.91 -6.79 2.53
C MET A 56 8.59 -6.05 2.29
N THR A 57 7.57 -6.35 3.08
CA THR A 57 6.30 -5.61 3.04
C THR A 57 6.52 -4.13 3.33
N SER A 58 7.29 -3.82 4.37
CA SER A 58 7.64 -2.43 4.75
C SER A 58 8.44 -1.72 3.66
N PHE A 59 9.41 -2.41 3.04
CA PHE A 59 10.23 -1.86 1.96
C PHE A 59 9.42 -1.60 0.69
N SER A 60 8.61 -2.57 0.25
CA SER A 60 7.76 -2.43 -0.93
C SER A 60 6.70 -1.34 -0.74
N MET A 61 6.10 -1.22 0.45
CA MET A 61 5.16 -0.15 0.78
C MET A 61 5.83 1.23 0.77
N SER A 62 7.01 1.35 1.38
CA SER A 62 7.76 2.62 1.39
C SER A 62 8.12 3.05 -0.04
N SER A 63 8.61 2.12 -0.85
CA SER A 63 8.92 2.37 -2.26
C SER A 63 7.68 2.77 -3.05
N PHE A 64 6.56 2.07 -2.84
CA PHE A 64 5.29 2.40 -3.48
C PHE A 64 4.79 3.81 -3.11
N SER A 65 4.91 4.23 -1.84
CA SER A 65 4.54 5.59 -1.43
C SER A 65 5.37 6.66 -2.13
N LEU A 66 6.70 6.45 -2.22
CA LEU A 66 7.61 7.39 -2.89
C LEU A 66 7.28 7.59 -4.37
N PHE A 67 6.78 6.56 -5.07
CA PHE A 67 6.39 6.68 -6.48
C PHE A 67 4.92 7.08 -6.68
N SER A 68 4.01 6.62 -5.82
CA SER A 68 2.58 6.92 -5.94
C SER A 68 2.25 8.36 -5.56
N PHE A 69 2.94 8.91 -4.56
CA PHE A 69 2.64 10.24 -4.05
C PHE A 69 2.92 11.36 -5.08
N PRO A 70 4.09 11.41 -5.77
CA PRO A 70 4.33 12.36 -6.85
C PRO A 70 3.36 12.18 -8.01
N ASN A 71 3.06 10.93 -8.39
CA ASN A 71 2.09 10.64 -9.45
C ASN A 71 0.68 11.12 -9.11
N MET A 72 0.25 10.95 -7.84
CA MET A 72 -1.03 11.48 -7.36
C MET A 72 -1.06 13.01 -7.32
N LEU A 73 0.06 13.68 -7.05
CA LEU A 73 0.15 15.13 -7.11
C LEU A 73 0.11 15.63 -8.56
N LYS A 74 0.85 14.98 -9.46
CA LYS A 74 0.86 15.31 -10.89
C LYS A 74 -0.54 15.14 -11.51
N GLN A 75 -1.24 14.04 -11.22
CA GLN A 75 -2.62 13.84 -11.68
C GLN A 75 -3.57 14.92 -11.17
N ASP A 76 -3.40 15.39 -9.94
CA ASP A 76 -4.27 16.45 -9.39
C ASP A 76 -3.93 17.84 -9.94
N PHE A 77 -2.67 18.07 -10.33
CA PHE A 77 -2.24 19.25 -11.06
C PHE A 77 -2.83 19.27 -12.49
N GLU A 78 -2.69 18.18 -13.24
CA GLU A 78 -3.23 18.07 -14.61
C GLU A 78 -4.76 18.17 -14.64
N ASN A 79 -5.46 17.64 -13.63
CA ASN A 79 -6.92 17.75 -13.51
C ASN A 79 -7.43 19.09 -12.97
N HIS A 80 -6.57 20.12 -12.84
CA HIS A 80 -6.92 21.45 -12.32
C HIS A 80 -7.57 21.42 -10.93
N TYR A 81 -7.36 20.34 -10.17
CA TYR A 81 -8.04 20.08 -8.89
C TYR A 81 -7.50 21.01 -7.80
N LEU A 82 -6.24 21.44 -7.93
CA LEU A 82 -5.59 22.44 -7.08
C LEU A 82 -6.29 23.81 -7.20
N ALA A 83 -6.61 24.26 -8.42
CA ALA A 83 -7.33 25.53 -8.65
C ALA A 83 -8.76 25.50 -8.05
N PHE A 84 -9.40 24.33 -8.06
CA PHE A 84 -10.73 24.14 -7.45
C PHE A 84 -10.68 24.16 -5.91
N ILE A 85 -9.61 23.64 -5.31
CA ILE A 85 -9.40 23.67 -3.86
C ILE A 85 -9.02 25.08 -3.39
N GLU A 86 -8.24 25.82 -4.18
CA GLU A 86 -7.82 27.20 -3.89
C GLU A 86 -8.98 28.21 -3.89
N HIS A 87 -10.01 27.99 -4.72
CA HIS A 87 -11.28 28.72 -4.65
C HIS A 87 -12.25 28.20 -3.58
N SER A 88 -11.93 27.10 -2.91
CA SER A 88 -12.72 26.59 -1.79
C SER A 88 -12.13 27.08 -0.45
N SER A 89 -12.98 27.28 0.56
CA SER A 89 -12.58 27.68 1.92
C SER A 89 -11.87 26.58 2.71
N LEU A 90 -11.23 25.61 2.04
CA LEU A 90 -10.57 24.47 2.67
C LEU A 90 -9.07 24.71 2.78
N PRO A 91 -8.48 24.61 3.99
CA PRO A 91 -7.05 24.80 4.15
C PRO A 91 -6.27 23.69 3.45
N VAL A 92 -5.22 24.07 2.71
CA VAL A 92 -4.34 23.20 1.90
C VAL A 92 -3.78 22.01 2.71
N TRP A 93 -3.57 22.17 4.02
CA TRP A 93 -3.14 21.08 4.90
C TRP A 93 -4.11 19.89 4.95
N THR A 94 -5.42 20.16 4.87
CA THR A 94 -6.45 19.11 4.88
C THR A 94 -6.38 18.24 3.64
N TYR A 95 -5.96 18.82 2.50
CA TYR A 95 -5.76 18.09 1.25
C TYR A 95 -4.58 17.12 1.34
N TYR A 96 -3.44 17.56 1.88
CA TYR A 96 -2.29 16.68 2.10
C TYR A 96 -2.61 15.57 3.11
N MET A 97 -3.33 15.88 4.19
CA MET A 97 -3.77 14.88 5.16
C MET A 97 -4.68 13.81 4.54
N ALA A 98 -5.60 14.20 3.65
CA ALA A 98 -6.46 13.25 2.94
C ALA A 98 -5.61 12.29 2.08
N LYS A 99 -4.65 12.80 1.29
CA LYS A 99 -3.77 11.94 0.49
C LYS A 99 -2.97 10.95 1.33
N ILE A 100 -2.42 11.40 2.46
CA ILE A 100 -1.69 10.52 3.37
C ILE A 100 -2.62 9.42 3.89
N PHE A 101 -3.84 9.79 4.30
CA PHE A 101 -4.85 8.83 4.73
C PHE A 101 -5.18 7.80 3.63
N ARG A 102 -5.32 8.23 2.38
CA ARG A 102 -5.52 7.32 1.24
C ARG A 102 -4.37 6.32 1.06
N VAL A 103 -3.11 6.75 1.19
CA VAL A 103 -1.95 5.85 1.13
C VAL A 103 -1.96 4.86 2.32
N LEU A 104 -2.33 5.33 3.51
CA LEU A 104 -2.46 4.45 4.68
C LEU A 104 -3.52 3.36 4.47
N VAL A 105 -4.66 3.68 3.84
CA VAL A 105 -5.68 2.67 3.50
C VAL A 105 -5.11 1.61 2.55
N TYR A 106 -4.30 2.01 1.56
CA TYR A 106 -3.62 1.05 0.68
C TYR A 106 -2.67 0.13 1.44
N PHE A 107 -1.94 0.67 2.42
CA PHE A 107 -1.06 -0.14 3.26
C PHE A 107 -1.82 -1.13 4.12
N VAL A 108 -2.90 -0.71 4.80
CA VAL A 108 -3.70 -1.62 5.64
C VAL A 108 -4.25 -2.79 4.81
N ILE A 109 -4.80 -2.51 3.62
CA ILE A 109 -5.33 -3.56 2.74
C ILE A 109 -4.20 -4.47 2.25
N SER A 110 -3.07 -3.90 1.82
CA SER A 110 -1.93 -4.67 1.32
C SER A 110 -1.31 -5.56 2.41
N ILE A 111 -1.20 -5.07 3.66
CA ILE A 111 -0.81 -5.88 4.83
C ILE A 111 -1.77 -7.07 4.97
N ILE A 112 -3.09 -6.84 5.03
CA ILE A 112 -4.07 -7.92 5.20
C ILE A 112 -3.92 -9.00 4.11
N VAL A 113 -3.72 -8.59 2.86
CA VAL A 113 -3.54 -9.52 1.73
C VAL A 113 -2.23 -10.30 1.85
N VAL A 114 -1.10 -9.63 2.11
CA VAL A 114 0.21 -10.30 2.25
C VAL A 114 0.18 -11.30 3.39
N PHE A 115 -0.41 -10.92 4.53
CA PHE A 115 -0.57 -11.82 5.68
C PHE A 115 -1.47 -13.02 5.34
N SER A 116 -2.58 -12.80 4.63
CA SER A 116 -3.46 -13.88 4.18
C SER A 116 -2.73 -14.85 3.26
N VAL A 117 -2.00 -14.34 2.26
CA VAL A 117 -1.18 -15.17 1.36
C VAL A 117 -0.09 -15.92 2.12
N GLY A 118 0.57 -15.27 3.09
CA GLY A 118 1.56 -15.89 3.95
C GLY A 118 1.01 -17.07 4.76
N HIS A 119 -0.20 -16.93 5.30
CA HIS A 119 -0.89 -17.99 6.02
C HIS A 119 -1.25 -19.17 5.08
N PHE A 120 -1.92 -18.89 3.95
CA PHE A 120 -2.38 -19.93 3.00
C PHE A 120 -1.24 -20.70 2.32
N PHE A 121 -0.16 -20.03 1.90
CA PHE A 121 0.90 -20.69 1.12
C PHE A 121 1.93 -21.44 1.97
N ARG A 122 2.08 -21.10 3.26
CA ARG A 122 3.17 -21.63 4.10
C ARG A 122 2.74 -22.19 5.45
N GLY A 123 1.46 -22.15 5.79
CA GLY A 123 0.96 -22.66 7.08
C GLY A 123 1.67 -22.01 8.27
N ILE A 124 2.04 -20.73 8.12
CA ILE A 124 2.59 -19.94 9.21
C ILE A 124 1.38 -19.44 9.99
N ASP A 125 1.05 -20.15 11.07
CA ASP A 125 0.21 -19.63 12.12
C ASP A 125 0.91 -18.42 12.74
N LEU A 126 0.22 -17.29 12.74
CA LEU A 126 0.65 -16.08 13.41
C LEU A 126 -0.10 -15.96 14.74
N VAL A 127 0.08 -16.98 15.59
CA VAL A 127 -0.02 -16.95 17.06
C VAL A 127 0.99 -17.96 17.60
#